data_AF-A0A0W8C5U4-F1
#
_entry.id   AF-A0A0W8C5U4-F1
#
_cell.length_a   1.000
_cell.length_b   1.000
_cell.length_c   1.000
_cell.angle_alpha   90.00
_cell.angle_beta   90.00
_cell.angle_gamma   90.00
#
_symmetry.space_group_name_H-M   'P 1'
#
loop_
_entity.id
_entity.type
_entity.pdbx_description
1 polymer ?
#
loop_
_entity_poly.entity_id
_entity_poly.type
_entity_poly.pdbx_seq_one_letter_code
_entity_poly.pdbx_strand_id
1 'polypeptide(L)'
;MALLNDRTKNEVNVRNQVNCLQKSRCPGQFRALCTLVIENWIELGELDIAQWFKEEYLAADWKLWYYSASKAPGITPNQNPIEAHNRDIKRVVGPEINASTEVVLNSSLPRILSYFGSTRDSKGVPIIKPYSAGPVSIKAARKAMLLVGEGNYRKVERNSSVTGVLFNSRKYMIGDESVEATRVDESRAAIFRASLRGSLQRPEIVENMEPHYLSLHLVRVLTDLPFTHSWASPNWPETEVCISQLLVITVHFRIDSLMQVLRVRTKYHCDCKAFFVSGWLCSHILATLKLLDGFNLKVLLSSIPARKPPGRPRKVPKARQHDTPNTGQFAVPKLLEKLARRPGFPTNWKVLVPLDINDDDGITTKNFDGIVRPWFAKDGKYYWKIEFADADIDVEPYDIQELAHVLNHTARSGYAFV
;
A
#
# COMPACT_ATOMS: atom_id res chain seq x y z
N MET A 1 18.83 3.72 -42.06
CA MET A 1 17.79 3.27 -41.11
C MET A 1 18.46 2.95 -39.78
N ALA A 2 18.64 3.96 -38.92
CA ALA A 2 19.17 3.79 -37.57
C ALA A 2 17.98 3.69 -36.61
N LEU A 3 17.19 2.62 -36.73
CA LEU A 3 16.22 2.21 -35.72
C LEU A 3 16.96 1.25 -34.80
N LEU A 4 16.74 1.35 -33.48
CA LEU A 4 17.34 0.53 -32.39
C LEU A 4 18.55 1.13 -31.66
N ASN A 5 18.51 2.41 -31.26
CA ASN A 5 19.25 2.79 -30.04
C ASN A 5 18.47 2.26 -28.82
N ASP A 6 18.68 0.97 -28.52
CA ASP A 6 18.27 0.23 -27.31
C ASP A 6 16.75 0.22 -27.00
N ARG A 7 16.02 -0.64 -27.71
CA ARG A 7 14.58 -0.90 -27.51
C ARG A 7 14.22 -1.20 -26.05
N THR A 8 15.09 -1.90 -25.32
CA THR A 8 14.86 -2.23 -23.90
C THR A 8 14.86 -0.97 -23.04
N LYS A 9 15.79 -0.05 -23.30
CA LYS A 9 15.87 1.24 -22.62
C LYS A 9 14.66 2.12 -22.93
N ASN A 10 14.20 2.11 -24.18
CA ASN A 10 13.03 2.89 -24.60
C ASN A 10 11.73 2.34 -23.98
N GLU A 11 11.56 1.02 -23.90
CA GLU A 11 10.43 0.40 -23.20
C GLU A 11 10.41 0.75 -21.70
N VAL A 12 11.58 0.77 -21.04
CA VAL A 12 11.69 1.19 -19.63
C VAL A 12 11.34 2.67 -19.47
N ASN A 13 11.81 3.54 -20.38
CA ASN A 13 11.51 4.97 -20.36
C ASN A 13 10.00 5.24 -20.55
N VAL A 14 9.39 4.63 -21.56
CA VAL A 14 7.94 4.70 -21.82
C VAL A 14 7.16 4.25 -20.58
N ARG A 15 7.52 3.09 -20.01
CA ARG A 15 6.86 2.58 -18.80
C ARG A 15 6.99 3.53 -17.61
N ASN A 16 8.17 4.11 -17.40
CA ASN A 16 8.41 5.06 -16.31
C ASN A 16 7.59 6.34 -16.48
N GLN A 17 7.50 6.87 -17.70
CA GLN A 17 6.71 8.06 -17.99
C GLN A 17 5.21 7.79 -17.87
N VAL A 18 4.72 6.63 -18.33
CA VAL A 18 3.33 6.19 -18.10
C VAL A 18 3.03 6.06 -16.60
N ASN A 19 3.95 5.50 -15.81
CA ASN A 19 3.81 5.45 -14.34
C ASN A 19 3.77 6.86 -13.70
N CYS A 20 4.47 7.84 -14.27
CA CYS A 20 4.39 9.23 -13.82
C CYS A 20 3.03 9.84 -14.15
N LEU A 21 2.47 9.58 -15.33
CA LEU A 21 1.14 10.06 -15.71
C LEU A 21 0.05 9.57 -14.75
N GLN A 22 0.16 8.34 -14.22
CA GLN A 22 -0.75 7.79 -13.20
C GLN A 22 -0.72 8.57 -11.87
N LYS A 23 0.34 9.34 -11.61
CA LYS A 23 0.47 10.17 -10.42
C LYS A 23 -0.19 11.53 -10.62
N SER A 24 -0.68 11.90 -11.79
CA SER A 24 -1.29 13.22 -11.99
C SER A 24 -2.46 13.47 -11.03
N ARG A 25 -2.58 14.69 -10.51
CA ARG A 25 -3.55 15.04 -9.45
C ARG A 25 -4.93 15.38 -9.98
N CYS A 26 -5.02 15.81 -11.23
CA CYS A 26 -6.26 16.21 -11.87
C CYS A 26 -6.17 16.04 -13.40
N PRO A 27 -7.30 16.09 -14.13
CA PRO A 27 -7.32 15.94 -15.58
C PRO A 27 -6.54 17.03 -16.32
N GLY A 28 -6.57 18.27 -15.83
CA GLY A 28 -5.83 19.38 -16.44
C GLY A 28 -4.32 19.14 -16.41
N GLN A 29 -3.81 18.73 -15.24
CA GLN A 29 -2.41 18.38 -15.07
C GLN A 29 -2.03 17.16 -15.92
N PHE A 30 -2.87 16.13 -15.94
CA PHE A 30 -2.62 14.93 -16.76
C PHE A 30 -2.51 15.26 -18.24
N ARG A 31 -3.44 16.03 -18.80
CA ARG A 31 -3.40 16.40 -20.22
C ARG A 31 -2.11 17.14 -20.57
N ALA A 32 -1.72 18.11 -19.73
CA ALA A 32 -0.49 18.87 -19.94
C ALA A 32 0.77 17.98 -19.90
N LEU A 33 0.85 17.06 -18.91
CA LEU A 33 1.94 16.11 -18.81
C LEU A 33 1.94 15.07 -19.94
N CYS A 34 0.76 14.64 -20.40
CA CYS A 34 0.63 13.74 -21.55
C CYS A 34 1.15 14.40 -22.83
N THR A 35 0.82 15.67 -23.06
CA THR A 35 1.35 16.41 -24.20
C THR A 35 2.87 16.44 -24.18
N LEU A 36 3.47 16.77 -23.02
CA LEU A 36 4.93 16.77 -22.85
C LEU A 36 5.56 15.40 -23.12
N VAL A 37 4.97 14.31 -22.60
CA VAL A 37 5.46 12.94 -22.81
C VAL A 37 5.38 12.53 -24.29
N ILE A 38 4.28 12.86 -24.96
CA ILE A 38 4.08 12.56 -26.37
C ILE A 38 5.09 13.32 -27.24
N GLU A 39 5.28 14.61 -26.99
CA GLU A 39 6.26 15.43 -27.70
C GLU A 39 7.67 14.82 -27.56
N ASN A 40 8.04 14.43 -26.35
CA ASN A 40 9.31 13.75 -26.09
C ASN A 40 9.45 12.39 -26.81
N TRP A 41 8.40 11.56 -26.85
CA TRP A 41 8.45 10.29 -27.60
C TRP A 41 8.61 10.50 -29.10
N ILE A 42 7.94 11.52 -29.64
CA ILE A 42 8.07 11.91 -31.05
C ILE A 42 9.51 12.36 -31.35
N GLU A 43 10.10 13.18 -30.47
CA GLU A 43 11.50 13.64 -30.59
C GLU A 43 12.51 12.49 -30.50
N LEU A 44 12.21 11.45 -29.72
CA LEU A 44 13.03 10.23 -29.63
C LEU A 44 12.83 9.24 -30.80
N GLY A 45 11.92 9.54 -31.74
CA GLY A 45 11.63 8.70 -32.91
C GLY A 45 10.62 7.57 -32.64
N GLU A 46 9.97 7.55 -31.49
CA GLU A 46 8.97 6.54 -31.07
C GLU A 46 7.55 6.94 -31.51
N LEU A 47 7.40 7.24 -32.80
CA LEU A 47 6.15 7.75 -33.39
C LEU A 47 5.00 6.74 -33.30
N ASP A 48 5.30 5.46 -33.50
CA ASP A 48 4.36 4.35 -33.44
C ASP A 48 3.80 4.18 -32.02
N ILE A 49 4.66 4.24 -31.00
CA ILE A 49 4.24 4.18 -29.59
C ILE A 49 3.40 5.40 -29.23
N ALA A 50 3.81 6.60 -29.65
CA ALA A 50 3.07 7.83 -29.38
C ALA A 50 1.67 7.82 -30.02
N GLN A 51 1.57 7.33 -31.26
CA GLN A 51 0.31 7.21 -31.98
C GLN A 51 -0.58 6.15 -31.34
N TRP A 52 -0.05 4.96 -31.09
CA TRP A 52 -0.76 3.90 -30.37
C TRP A 52 -1.25 4.38 -29.01
N PHE A 53 -0.44 5.08 -28.22
CA PHE A 53 -0.87 5.58 -26.92
C PHE A 53 -1.98 6.63 -27.01
N LYS A 54 -1.94 7.51 -28.03
CA LYS A 54 -3.05 8.45 -28.28
C LYS A 54 -4.34 7.69 -28.62
N GLU A 55 -4.24 6.73 -29.53
CA GLU A 55 -5.36 5.93 -30.03
C GLU A 55 -5.93 4.97 -28.98
N GLU A 56 -5.09 4.45 -28.07
CA GLU A 56 -5.43 3.41 -27.08
C GLU A 56 -5.58 3.91 -25.64
N TYR A 57 -5.22 5.15 -25.34
CA TYR A 57 -5.30 5.65 -23.96
C TYR A 57 -5.85 7.07 -23.86
N LEU A 58 -5.84 7.85 -24.95
CA LEU A 58 -6.27 9.25 -24.96
C LEU A 58 -7.47 9.53 -25.89
N ALA A 59 -8.03 8.52 -26.55
CA ALA A 59 -9.26 8.67 -27.34
C ALA A 59 -10.47 9.06 -26.46
N ALA A 60 -11.52 9.59 -27.09
CA ALA A 60 -12.67 10.22 -26.43
C ALA A 60 -13.41 9.33 -25.40
N ASP A 61 -13.27 8.00 -25.50
CA ASP A 61 -14.06 7.04 -24.72
C ASP A 61 -13.38 6.50 -23.44
N TRP A 62 -12.16 6.94 -23.08
CA TRP A 62 -11.42 6.21 -22.04
C TRP A 62 -11.81 6.49 -20.57
N LYS A 63 -12.39 5.44 -19.97
CA LYS A 63 -12.71 5.29 -18.54
C LYS A 63 -11.59 4.65 -17.70
N LEU A 64 -10.47 4.23 -18.31
CA LEU A 64 -9.41 3.45 -17.61
C LEU A 64 -8.45 4.33 -16.80
N TRP A 65 -8.12 5.52 -17.30
CA TRP A 65 -7.34 6.48 -16.52
C TRP A 65 -8.17 7.05 -15.38
N TYR A 66 -9.41 7.42 -15.67
CA TYR A 66 -10.28 8.15 -14.76
C TYR A 66 -11.41 7.25 -14.26
N TYR A 67 -11.37 6.85 -13.00
CA TYR A 67 -12.53 6.24 -12.39
C TYR A 67 -13.59 7.31 -12.11
N SER A 68 -14.82 7.10 -12.59
CA SER A 68 -15.89 8.09 -12.76
C SER A 68 -16.27 8.87 -11.49
N ALA A 69 -16.09 8.31 -10.29
CA ALA A 69 -16.33 9.01 -9.03
C ALA A 69 -15.17 9.93 -8.59
N SER A 70 -13.94 9.64 -9.02
CA SER A 70 -12.74 10.36 -8.56
C SER A 70 -12.38 11.58 -9.41
N LYS A 71 -12.75 11.56 -10.70
CA LYS A 71 -12.33 12.56 -11.72
C LYS A 71 -10.80 12.81 -11.73
N ALA A 72 -10.01 11.89 -11.18
CA ALA A 72 -8.55 11.96 -11.13
C ALA A 72 -7.94 10.68 -11.73
N PRO A 73 -6.80 10.79 -12.43
CA PRO A 73 -6.22 9.67 -13.16
C PRO A 73 -5.50 8.67 -12.23
N GLY A 74 -5.36 7.41 -12.67
CA GLY A 74 -4.52 6.40 -11.98
C GLY A 74 -5.13 5.80 -10.70
N ILE A 75 -6.41 6.07 -10.45
CA ILE A 75 -7.14 5.53 -9.29
C ILE A 75 -7.76 4.20 -9.68
N THR A 76 -7.20 3.13 -9.14
CA THR A 76 -7.73 1.77 -9.28
C THR A 76 -8.79 1.51 -8.20
N PRO A 77 -9.96 0.94 -8.55
CA PRO A 77 -10.98 0.61 -7.55
C PRO A 77 -10.41 -0.39 -6.55
N ASN A 78 -10.55 -0.10 -5.26
CA ASN A 78 -10.22 -1.05 -4.20
C ASN A 78 -11.42 -1.98 -4.03
N GLN A 79 -11.35 -3.19 -4.61
CA GLN A 79 -12.41 -4.20 -4.48
C GLN A 79 -12.39 -4.92 -3.14
N ASN A 80 -11.27 -4.92 -2.40
CA ASN A 80 -11.13 -5.62 -1.12
C ASN A 80 -12.29 -5.38 -0.15
N PRO A 81 -12.82 -4.16 -0.02
CA PRO A 81 -13.93 -3.93 0.86
C PRO A 81 -15.22 -4.60 0.31
N ILE A 82 -15.58 -4.35 -0.95
CA ILE A 82 -16.74 -4.96 -1.61
C ILE A 82 -16.66 -6.50 -1.52
N GLU A 83 -15.49 -7.07 -1.76
CA GLU A 83 -15.25 -8.50 -1.65
C GLU A 83 -15.35 -9.03 -0.21
N ALA A 84 -14.93 -8.26 0.79
CA ALA A 84 -15.08 -8.63 2.19
C ALA A 84 -16.56 -8.72 2.59
N HIS A 85 -17.37 -7.76 2.15
CA HIS A 85 -18.82 -7.77 2.38
C HIS A 85 -19.50 -8.92 1.63
N ASN A 86 -19.19 -9.12 0.36
CA ASN A 86 -19.71 -10.23 -0.43
C ASN A 86 -19.32 -11.58 0.16
N ARG A 87 -18.12 -11.70 0.73
CA ARG A 87 -17.67 -12.90 1.45
C ARG A 87 -18.50 -13.16 2.71
N ASP A 88 -18.79 -12.11 3.48
CA ASP A 88 -19.60 -12.24 4.69
C ASP A 88 -21.06 -12.60 4.32
N ILE A 89 -21.65 -11.98 3.29
CA ILE A 89 -22.96 -12.40 2.74
C ILE A 89 -22.93 -13.87 2.34
N LYS A 90 -21.93 -14.30 1.56
CA LYS A 90 -21.78 -15.70 1.14
C LYS A 90 -21.62 -16.66 2.32
N ARG A 91 -20.98 -16.23 3.41
CA ARG A 91 -20.86 -17.03 4.65
C ARG A 91 -22.23 -17.21 5.32
N VAL A 92 -23.06 -16.18 5.32
CA VAL A 92 -24.36 -16.19 6.00
C VAL A 92 -25.41 -16.94 5.21
N VAL A 93 -25.47 -16.69 3.90
CA VAL A 93 -26.43 -17.30 2.98
C VAL A 93 -26.05 -18.74 2.63
N GLY A 94 -24.75 -19.06 2.62
CA GLY A 94 -24.27 -20.42 2.40
C GLY A 94 -24.67 -20.96 1.02
N PRO A 95 -25.29 -22.15 0.91
CA PRO A 95 -25.68 -22.74 -0.37
C PRO A 95 -26.89 -22.04 -1.04
N GLU A 96 -27.60 -21.15 -0.34
CA GLU A 96 -28.82 -20.47 -0.84
C GLU A 96 -28.53 -19.27 -1.76
N ILE A 97 -27.31 -19.12 -2.28
CA ILE A 97 -26.89 -17.96 -3.10
C ILE A 97 -27.73 -17.80 -4.39
N ASN A 98 -28.42 -18.87 -4.82
CA ASN A 98 -29.31 -18.90 -5.98
C ASN A 98 -30.76 -19.27 -5.61
N ALA A 99 -31.19 -19.00 -4.37
CA ALA A 99 -32.53 -19.34 -3.93
C ALA A 99 -33.62 -18.45 -4.57
N SER A 100 -34.87 -18.92 -4.56
CA SER A 100 -36.00 -18.13 -5.05
C SER A 100 -36.16 -16.83 -4.27
N THR A 101 -36.77 -15.81 -4.88
CA THR A 101 -37.03 -14.51 -4.23
C THR A 101 -37.72 -14.66 -2.88
N GLU A 102 -38.63 -15.63 -2.74
CA GLU A 102 -39.31 -15.94 -1.49
C GLU A 102 -38.33 -16.38 -0.38
N VAL A 103 -37.40 -17.28 -0.70
CA VAL A 103 -36.37 -17.73 0.25
C VAL A 103 -35.39 -16.60 0.58
N VAL A 104 -35.05 -15.76 -0.40
CA VAL A 104 -34.21 -14.58 -0.19
C VAL A 104 -34.86 -13.61 0.79
N LEU A 105 -36.14 -13.29 0.62
CA LEU A 105 -36.87 -12.34 1.46
C LEU A 105 -37.15 -12.88 2.86
N ASN A 106 -37.55 -14.15 2.98
CA ASN A 106 -38.04 -14.72 4.23
C ASN A 106 -36.93 -15.38 5.09
N SER A 107 -35.83 -15.81 4.49
CA SER A 107 -34.75 -16.53 5.19
C SER A 107 -33.40 -15.83 5.05
N SER A 108 -32.94 -15.62 3.81
CA SER A 108 -31.57 -15.17 3.58
C SER A 108 -31.35 -13.73 4.05
N LEU A 109 -32.27 -12.79 3.77
CA LEU A 109 -32.18 -11.40 4.22
C LEU A 109 -32.24 -11.26 5.75
N PRO A 110 -33.21 -11.86 6.48
CA PRO A 110 -33.23 -11.83 7.94
C PRO A 110 -31.94 -12.39 8.56
N ARG A 111 -31.36 -13.45 8.00
CA ARG A 111 -30.09 -14.02 8.45
C ARG A 111 -28.91 -13.07 8.19
N ILE A 112 -28.85 -12.46 7.01
CA ILE A 112 -27.87 -11.41 6.68
C ILE A 112 -27.95 -10.27 7.69
N LEU A 113 -29.15 -9.73 7.91
CA LEU A 113 -29.41 -8.62 8.82
C LEU A 113 -29.04 -8.99 10.27
N SER A 114 -29.41 -10.20 10.71
CA SER A 114 -29.07 -10.72 12.04
C SER A 114 -27.57 -10.94 12.21
N TYR A 115 -26.87 -11.52 11.24
CA TYR A 115 -25.42 -11.73 11.30
C TYR A 115 -24.65 -10.40 11.36
N PHE A 116 -25.02 -9.45 10.49
CA PHE A 116 -24.41 -8.13 10.50
C PHE A 116 -24.76 -7.36 11.79
N GLY A 117 -25.96 -7.55 12.33
CA GLY A 117 -26.39 -6.96 13.61
C GLY A 117 -25.89 -7.66 14.89
N SER A 118 -25.28 -8.85 14.81
CA SER A 118 -24.82 -9.62 15.98
C SER A 118 -23.30 -9.81 16.05
N THR A 119 -22.63 -9.96 14.90
CA THR A 119 -21.16 -10.16 14.86
C THR A 119 -20.37 -8.85 14.72
N ARG A 120 -21.01 -7.78 14.26
CA ARG A 120 -20.39 -6.44 14.18
C ARG A 120 -20.92 -5.45 15.21
N ASP A 121 -22.00 -5.79 15.91
CA ASP A 121 -22.61 -4.97 16.95
C ASP A 121 -22.74 -5.81 18.24
N SER A 122 -21.62 -6.05 18.92
CA SER A 122 -21.71 -6.35 20.35
C SER A 122 -22.11 -5.07 21.07
N LYS A 123 -23.43 -4.98 21.35
CA LYS A 123 -24.21 -4.01 22.13
C LYS A 123 -24.97 -2.93 21.33
N GLY A 124 -26.20 -3.29 20.95
CA GLY A 124 -27.35 -2.39 20.90
C GLY A 124 -27.78 -1.88 19.51
N VAL A 125 -28.91 -2.41 19.03
CA VAL A 125 -29.79 -1.98 17.93
C VAL A 125 -29.24 -2.19 16.49
N PRO A 126 -30.03 -2.78 15.56
CA PRO A 126 -29.56 -3.11 14.21
C PRO A 126 -29.53 -1.86 13.31
N ILE A 127 -28.35 -1.46 12.85
CA ILE A 127 -28.16 -0.32 11.95
C ILE A 127 -27.40 -0.78 10.70
N ILE A 128 -27.99 -0.56 9.52
CA ILE A 128 -27.34 -0.77 8.22
C ILE A 128 -26.34 0.38 7.99
N LYS A 129 -25.05 0.05 7.84
CA LYS A 129 -23.93 1.00 7.71
C LYS A 129 -23.56 1.21 6.22
N PRO A 130 -23.46 2.46 5.72
CA PRO A 130 -22.79 2.75 4.45
C PRO A 130 -21.35 2.24 4.40
N TYR A 131 -20.89 2.01 3.17
CA TYR A 131 -19.66 1.33 2.87
C TYR A 131 -18.44 2.25 3.10
N SER A 132 -17.52 1.83 3.97
CA SER A 132 -16.16 2.39 4.25
C SER A 132 -16.01 3.52 5.29
N ALA A 133 -16.24 3.20 6.56
CA ALA A 133 -15.60 3.87 7.70
C ALA A 133 -14.49 2.98 8.27
N GLY A 134 -13.36 2.87 7.56
CA GLY A 134 -12.20 2.12 8.07
C GLY A 134 -11.45 2.91 9.15
N PRO A 135 -10.93 2.26 10.20
CA PRO A 135 -10.18 2.94 11.26
C PRO A 135 -8.94 3.65 10.71
N VAL A 136 -8.53 4.73 11.37
CA VAL A 136 -7.30 5.45 11.02
C VAL A 136 -6.12 4.50 11.13
N SER A 137 -5.48 4.15 10.01
CA SER A 137 -4.35 3.23 10.07
C SER A 137 -3.16 3.87 10.79
N ILE A 138 -2.46 3.10 11.62
CA ILE A 138 -1.22 3.56 12.30
C ILE A 138 -0.19 4.11 11.30
N LYS A 139 -0.15 3.55 10.08
CA LYS A 139 0.71 4.03 8.99
C LYS A 139 0.32 5.43 8.53
N ALA A 140 -0.98 5.71 8.39
CA ALA A 140 -1.48 7.02 8.00
C ALA A 140 -1.20 8.06 9.10
N ALA A 141 -1.40 7.71 10.37
CA ALA A 141 -1.12 8.58 11.51
C ALA A 141 0.39 8.88 11.67
N ARG A 142 1.26 7.88 11.53
CA ARG A 142 2.72 8.08 11.54
C ARG A 142 3.19 8.95 10.38
N LYS A 143 2.66 8.70 9.18
CA LYS A 143 2.96 9.53 8.01
C LYS A 143 2.49 10.97 8.22
N ALA A 144 1.32 11.18 8.83
CA ALA A 144 0.83 12.51 9.17
C ALA A 144 1.77 13.25 10.13
N MET A 145 2.36 12.55 11.12
CA MET A 145 3.38 13.13 12.01
C MET A 145 4.63 13.60 11.28
N LEU A 146 5.10 12.86 10.26
CA LEU A 146 6.22 13.31 9.43
C LEU A 146 5.84 14.52 8.58
N LEU A 147 4.63 14.52 8.02
CA LEU A 147 4.14 15.58 7.14
C LEU A 147 3.98 16.93 7.84
N VAL A 148 3.68 16.95 9.13
CA VAL A 148 3.63 18.19 9.94
C VAL A 148 5.02 18.65 10.39
N GLY A 149 6.06 17.87 10.11
CA GLY A 149 7.45 18.25 10.34
C GLY A 149 7.87 19.46 9.51
N GLU A 150 8.91 20.14 9.98
CA GLU A 150 9.42 21.35 9.31
C GLU A 150 9.85 21.03 7.87
N GLY A 151 9.48 21.92 6.96
CA GLY A 151 9.83 21.81 5.54
C GLY A 151 9.02 20.80 4.73
N ASN A 152 8.15 19.99 5.34
CA ASN A 152 7.29 19.03 4.63
C ASN A 152 5.96 19.60 4.15
N TYR A 153 5.60 20.81 4.59
CA TYR A 153 4.34 21.44 4.23
C TYR A 153 4.47 22.95 4.01
N ARG A 154 3.49 23.52 3.28
CA ARG A 154 3.31 24.95 3.12
C ARG A 154 1.82 25.28 3.07
N LYS A 155 1.38 26.27 3.85
CA LYS A 155 0.01 26.77 3.81
C LYS A 155 -0.20 27.61 2.54
N VAL A 156 -1.36 27.47 1.94
CA VAL A 156 -1.77 28.23 0.76
C VAL A 156 -2.85 29.21 1.19
N GLU A 157 -2.53 30.49 1.11
CA GLU A 157 -3.41 31.56 1.58
C GLU A 157 -3.99 32.35 0.40
N ARG A 158 -5.22 32.83 0.58
CA ARG A 158 -5.90 33.77 -0.32
C ARG A 158 -6.68 34.74 0.54
N ASN A 159 -6.45 36.04 0.36
CA ASN A 159 -7.12 37.10 1.14
C ASN A 159 -7.02 36.87 2.65
N SER A 160 -5.83 36.51 3.14
CA SER A 160 -5.56 36.21 4.56
C SER A 160 -6.27 34.96 5.14
N SER A 161 -6.97 34.18 4.32
CA SER A 161 -7.57 32.90 4.71
C SER A 161 -6.81 31.72 4.10
N VAL A 162 -6.59 30.67 4.89
CA VAL A 162 -5.95 29.43 4.40
C VAL A 162 -6.93 28.66 3.53
N THR A 163 -6.63 28.57 2.23
CA THR A 163 -7.43 27.85 1.23
C THR A 163 -6.93 26.44 0.94
N GLY A 164 -5.73 26.09 1.44
CA GLY A 164 -5.19 24.75 1.33
C GLY A 164 -3.86 24.58 2.02
N VAL A 165 -3.37 23.34 2.04
CA VAL A 165 -2.04 22.98 2.52
C VAL A 165 -1.38 22.05 1.51
N LEU A 166 -0.17 22.42 1.11
CA LEU A 166 0.70 21.61 0.26
C LEU A 166 1.57 20.72 1.13
N PHE A 167 1.78 19.49 0.68
CA PHE A 167 2.59 18.48 1.37
C PHE A 167 3.54 17.78 0.42
N ASN A 168 4.71 17.39 0.92
CA ASN A 168 5.62 16.51 0.20
C ASN A 168 4.97 15.17 -0.17
N SER A 169 5.18 14.73 -1.42
CA SER A 169 4.94 13.35 -1.81
C SER A 169 6.04 12.46 -1.21
N ARG A 170 5.78 11.15 -1.09
CA ARG A 170 6.64 10.23 -0.33
C ARG A 170 8.12 10.29 -0.75
N LYS A 171 8.37 10.43 -2.06
CA LYS A 171 9.73 10.48 -2.61
C LYS A 171 10.52 11.69 -2.12
N TYR A 172 9.86 12.79 -1.76
CA TYR A 172 10.49 14.06 -1.38
C TYR A 172 10.32 14.42 0.10
N MET A 173 9.73 13.52 0.90
CA MET A 173 9.48 13.76 2.33
C MET A 173 10.77 13.81 3.14
N ILE A 174 10.91 14.86 3.97
CA ILE A 174 11.99 15.05 4.94
C ILE A 174 11.71 14.21 6.18
N GLY A 175 12.72 13.49 6.68
CA GLY A 175 12.62 12.62 7.86
C GLY A 175 12.03 11.23 7.60
N ASP A 176 11.80 10.88 6.33
CA ASP A 176 11.60 9.48 5.89
C ASP A 176 12.94 8.94 5.32
N GLU A 177 12.99 7.68 4.91
CA GLU A 177 14.15 7.06 4.23
C GLU A 177 14.34 7.58 2.77
N SER A 178 14.00 8.84 2.51
CA SER A 178 14.07 9.45 1.19
C SER A 178 15.47 9.95 0.85
N VAL A 179 15.95 9.60 -0.35
CA VAL A 179 17.20 10.09 -0.93
C VAL A 179 17.03 11.48 -1.57
N GLU A 180 15.81 11.87 -1.94
CA GLU A 180 15.49 13.14 -2.63
C GLU A 180 14.71 14.10 -1.71
N ALA A 181 14.95 14.06 -0.40
CA ALA A 181 14.24 14.87 0.58
C ALA A 181 14.38 16.37 0.24
N THR A 182 13.25 17.04 -0.05
CA THR A 182 13.26 18.42 -0.55
C THR A 182 12.19 19.26 0.12
N ARG A 183 12.56 20.44 0.63
CA ARG A 183 11.66 21.36 1.32
C ARG A 183 10.54 21.89 0.41
N VAL A 184 9.34 22.08 0.97
CA VAL A 184 8.25 22.78 0.29
C VAL A 184 8.49 24.30 0.31
N ASP A 185 9.18 24.82 -0.71
CA ASP A 185 9.37 26.26 -0.92
C ASP A 185 8.26 26.91 -1.78
N GLU A 186 8.29 28.24 -1.91
CA GLU A 186 7.30 29.01 -2.67
C GLU A 186 7.40 28.75 -4.18
N SER A 187 8.60 28.61 -4.72
CA SER A 187 8.83 28.38 -6.16
C SER A 187 8.20 27.06 -6.59
N ARG A 188 8.54 25.97 -5.89
CA ARG A 188 7.99 24.64 -6.15
C ARG A 188 6.48 24.58 -5.93
N ALA A 189 5.99 25.28 -4.90
CA ALA A 189 4.55 25.41 -4.67
C ALA A 189 3.84 26.13 -5.83
N ALA A 190 4.41 27.21 -6.36
CA ALA A 190 3.85 27.98 -7.47
C ALA A 190 3.82 27.15 -8.76
N ILE A 191 4.91 26.47 -9.10
CA ILE A 191 5.04 25.59 -10.27
C ILE A 191 3.99 24.47 -10.21
N PHE A 192 3.92 23.77 -9.07
CA PHE A 192 2.94 22.72 -8.86
C PHE A 192 1.49 23.24 -9.00
N ARG A 193 1.16 24.39 -8.39
CA ARG A 193 -0.19 24.98 -8.49
C ARG A 193 -0.55 25.42 -9.91
N ALA A 194 0.41 25.93 -10.68
CA ALA A 194 0.21 26.23 -12.10
C ALA A 194 -0.12 24.95 -12.89
N SER A 195 0.60 23.86 -12.62
CA SER A 195 0.37 22.57 -13.29
C SER A 195 -0.99 21.96 -13.00
N LEU A 196 -1.57 22.19 -11.80
CA LEU A 196 -2.95 21.79 -11.49
C LEU A 196 -4.01 22.49 -12.36
N ARG A 197 -3.66 23.62 -13.00
CA ARG A 197 -4.47 24.32 -13.98
C ARG A 197 -4.14 23.94 -15.43
N GLY A 198 -3.26 22.96 -15.63
CA GLY A 198 -2.79 22.51 -16.94
C GLY A 198 -1.67 23.39 -17.54
N SER A 199 -1.03 24.24 -16.73
CA SER A 199 0.08 25.08 -17.19
C SER A 199 1.41 24.56 -16.66
N LEU A 200 2.27 24.11 -17.57
CA LEU A 200 3.66 23.77 -17.29
C LEU A 200 4.56 24.97 -17.61
N GLN A 201 5.73 25.05 -16.96
CA GLN A 201 6.77 25.99 -17.38
C GLN A 201 7.23 25.64 -18.81
N ARG A 202 7.76 26.61 -19.56
CA ARG A 202 8.31 26.37 -20.90
C ARG A 202 9.65 27.09 -21.05
N PRO A 203 10.66 26.49 -21.72
CA PRO A 203 10.68 25.10 -22.20
C PRO A 203 10.71 24.11 -21.03
N GLU A 204 10.20 22.90 -21.23
CA GLU A 204 10.13 21.86 -20.19
C GLU A 204 10.49 20.49 -20.74
N ILE A 205 11.06 19.64 -19.89
CA ILE A 205 11.52 18.28 -20.24
C ILE A 205 10.87 17.23 -19.34
N VAL A 206 10.84 15.98 -19.81
CA VAL A 206 10.15 14.86 -19.13
C VAL A 206 10.78 14.49 -17.78
N GLU A 207 12.08 14.70 -17.61
CA GLU A 207 12.83 14.43 -16.37
C GLU A 207 12.32 15.28 -15.20
N ASN A 208 11.81 16.48 -15.51
CA ASN A 208 11.30 17.42 -14.53
C ASN A 208 9.88 17.10 -14.07
N MET A 209 9.20 16.14 -14.69
CA MET A 209 7.81 15.80 -14.36
C MET A 209 7.61 15.45 -12.89
N GLU A 210 8.46 14.57 -12.35
CA GLU A 210 8.40 14.18 -10.95
C GLU A 210 8.73 15.33 -9.98
N PRO A 211 9.91 15.99 -10.08
CA PRO A 211 10.32 17.00 -9.12
C PRO A 211 9.47 18.28 -9.18
N HIS A 212 9.00 18.71 -10.35
CA HIS A 212 8.24 19.97 -10.50
C HIS A 212 6.74 19.79 -10.31
N TYR A 213 6.16 18.71 -10.86
CA TYR A 213 4.69 18.60 -10.98
C TYR A 213 4.08 17.47 -10.13
N LEU A 214 4.86 16.47 -9.72
CA LEU A 214 4.35 15.31 -8.97
C LEU A 214 4.99 15.17 -7.58
N SER A 215 5.82 16.12 -7.17
CA SER A 215 6.52 16.15 -5.88
C SER A 215 5.63 16.57 -4.71
N LEU A 216 4.44 17.11 -4.98
CA LEU A 216 3.53 17.68 -3.99
C LEU A 216 2.12 17.09 -4.02
N HIS A 217 1.42 17.19 -2.89
CA HIS A 217 0.00 16.92 -2.72
C HIS A 217 -0.70 18.16 -2.16
N LEU A 218 -1.88 18.49 -2.68
CA LEU A 218 -2.72 19.56 -2.18
C LEU A 218 -3.90 19.01 -1.39
N VAL A 219 -4.07 19.52 -0.18
CA VAL A 219 -5.32 19.47 0.56
C VAL A 219 -6.01 20.83 0.43
N ARG A 220 -7.21 20.86 -0.15
CA ARG A 220 -8.03 22.07 -0.27
C ARG A 220 -8.94 22.19 0.94
N VAL A 221 -9.09 23.41 1.44
CA VAL A 221 -10.12 23.79 2.41
C VAL A 221 -11.31 24.30 1.61
N LEU A 222 -12.41 23.54 1.63
CA LEU A 222 -13.63 23.82 0.85
C LEU A 222 -14.63 24.68 1.62
N THR A 223 -14.72 24.49 2.93
CA THR A 223 -15.64 25.21 3.80
C THR A 223 -14.93 25.62 5.09
N ASP A 224 -15.26 26.80 5.62
CA ASP A 224 -14.74 27.24 6.91
C ASP A 224 -15.66 26.76 8.03
N LEU A 225 -15.61 25.46 8.30
CA LEU A 225 -16.36 24.83 9.38
C LEU A 225 -15.44 24.56 10.58
N PRO A 226 -15.80 24.97 11.80
CA PRO A 226 -15.00 24.65 12.97
C PRO A 226 -15.00 23.13 13.20
N PHE A 227 -13.81 22.57 13.42
CA PHE A 227 -13.63 21.18 13.79
C PHE A 227 -13.23 21.08 15.26
N THR A 228 -14.02 20.32 16.02
CA THR A 228 -13.76 20.03 17.44
C THR A 228 -13.83 18.52 17.64
N HIS A 229 -12.79 17.94 18.22
CA HIS A 229 -12.73 16.51 18.56
C HIS A 229 -12.63 16.33 20.07
N SER A 230 -13.51 15.50 20.62
CA SER A 230 -13.48 15.12 22.03
C SER A 230 -12.42 14.03 22.27
N TRP A 231 -11.28 14.41 22.85
CA TRP A 231 -10.18 13.49 23.15
C TRP A 231 -10.44 12.55 24.34
N ALA A 232 -11.61 12.65 24.98
CA ALA A 232 -12.06 11.68 25.99
C ALA A 232 -12.29 10.28 25.40
N SER A 233 -12.52 10.19 24.07
CA SER A 233 -12.48 8.94 23.31
C SER A 233 -11.61 9.16 22.07
N PRO A 234 -10.29 8.89 22.13
CA PRO A 234 -9.32 9.22 21.07
C PRO A 234 -9.46 8.35 19.81
N ASN A 235 -10.45 7.45 19.78
CA ASN A 235 -10.80 6.65 18.62
C ASN A 235 -11.96 7.34 17.91
N TRP A 236 -11.83 7.61 16.61
CA TRP A 236 -13.03 7.83 15.78
C TRP A 236 -13.80 6.52 15.74
N PRO A 237 -15.00 6.43 16.35
CA PRO A 237 -15.73 5.17 16.38
C PRO A 237 -16.10 4.74 14.96
N GLU A 238 -16.02 3.44 14.69
CA GLU A 238 -16.32 2.80 13.40
C GLU A 238 -17.82 2.87 12.99
N THR A 239 -18.63 3.74 13.59
CA THR A 239 -20.09 3.68 13.49
C THR A 239 -20.72 4.93 12.88
N GLU A 240 -21.21 4.76 11.64
CA GLU A 240 -22.27 5.59 11.05
C GLU A 240 -23.64 5.20 11.64
N VAL A 241 -24.54 6.17 11.81
CA VAL A 241 -25.96 5.95 12.10
C VAL A 241 -26.79 6.82 11.15
N CYS A 242 -27.62 6.15 10.34
CA CYS A 242 -28.79 6.73 9.69
C CYS A 242 -29.86 7.05 10.74
N ILE A 243 -30.44 8.24 10.63
CA ILE A 243 -31.51 8.72 11.50
C ILE A 243 -32.81 8.00 11.13
N SER A 244 -33.30 7.13 12.02
CA SER A 244 -34.73 7.07 12.37
C SER A 244 -34.95 6.32 13.69
N GLN A 245 -35.60 7.03 14.62
CA GLN A 245 -36.32 6.53 15.81
C GLN A 245 -35.54 6.02 17.05
N LEU A 246 -35.77 6.74 18.15
CA LEU A 246 -35.74 6.40 19.59
C LEU A 246 -34.42 5.95 20.25
N LEU A 247 -33.83 6.83 21.08
CA LEU A 247 -33.88 6.79 22.58
C LEU A 247 -32.81 7.76 23.16
N VAL A 248 -33.22 8.64 24.06
CA VAL A 248 -32.64 9.99 24.26
C VAL A 248 -31.33 10.10 25.07
N ILE A 249 -30.73 9.03 25.62
CA ILE A 249 -29.64 9.22 26.62
C ILE A 249 -28.26 8.64 26.21
N THR A 250 -28.18 7.69 25.28
CA THR A 250 -26.90 7.12 24.78
C THR A 250 -26.43 7.72 23.44
N VAL A 251 -27.19 8.70 22.93
CA VAL A 251 -27.09 9.20 21.56
C VAL A 251 -26.12 10.40 21.43
N HIS A 252 -25.84 11.14 22.51
CA HIS A 252 -24.96 12.32 22.45
C HIS A 252 -23.53 11.98 21.97
N PHE A 253 -22.88 10.94 22.51
CA PHE A 253 -21.50 10.61 22.17
C PHE A 253 -21.32 10.06 20.73
N ARG A 254 -22.34 9.41 20.14
CA ARG A 254 -22.25 8.84 18.79
C ARG A 254 -22.64 9.83 17.69
N ILE A 255 -23.51 10.80 17.96
CA ILE A 255 -23.84 11.89 17.03
C ILE A 255 -22.62 12.78 16.76
N ASP A 256 -21.84 13.08 17.79
CA ASP A 256 -20.65 13.95 17.66
C ASP A 256 -19.60 13.40 16.69
N SER A 257 -19.44 12.07 16.64
CA SER A 257 -18.46 11.41 15.78
C SER A 257 -18.90 11.38 14.30
N LEU A 258 -20.19 11.16 14.03
CA LEU A 258 -20.75 11.24 12.68
C LEU A 258 -20.65 12.66 12.11
N MET A 259 -20.97 13.65 12.95
CA MET A 259 -20.78 15.06 12.59
C MET A 259 -19.33 15.37 12.28
N GLN A 260 -18.36 14.80 12.99
CA GLN A 260 -16.94 15.03 12.69
C GLN A 260 -16.52 14.45 11.33
N VAL A 261 -16.91 13.21 11.00
CA VAL A 261 -16.57 12.61 9.69
C VAL A 261 -17.19 13.40 8.54
N LEU A 262 -18.47 13.74 8.65
CA LEU A 262 -19.15 14.55 7.65
C LEU A 262 -18.56 15.96 7.55
N ARG A 263 -18.19 16.57 8.69
CA ARG A 263 -17.47 17.86 8.72
C ARG A 263 -16.11 17.78 8.03
N VAL A 264 -15.34 16.71 8.25
CA VAL A 264 -14.05 16.53 7.56
C VAL A 264 -14.28 16.36 6.05
N ARG A 265 -15.28 15.57 5.66
CA ARG A 265 -15.67 15.35 4.25
C ARG A 265 -16.09 16.63 3.54
N THR A 266 -16.83 17.51 4.22
CA THR A 266 -17.29 18.79 3.66
C THR A 266 -16.23 19.89 3.74
N LYS A 267 -15.34 19.82 4.73
CA LYS A 267 -14.27 20.80 4.94
C LYS A 267 -13.06 20.58 4.05
N TYR A 268 -12.62 19.33 3.87
CA TYR A 268 -11.33 19.05 3.25
C TYR A 268 -11.43 18.11 2.06
N HIS A 269 -10.62 18.40 1.03
CA HIS A 269 -10.46 17.54 -0.13
C HIS A 269 -8.98 17.36 -0.47
N CYS A 270 -8.49 16.13 -0.54
CA CYS A 270 -7.10 15.83 -0.88
C CYS A 270 -6.98 15.22 -2.27
N ASP A 271 -5.93 15.58 -3.01
CA ASP A 271 -5.64 15.03 -4.34
C ASP A 271 -4.91 13.67 -4.35
N CYS A 272 -4.66 13.08 -3.18
CA CYS A 272 -3.89 11.85 -3.09
C CYS A 272 -4.76 10.60 -3.29
N LYS A 273 -4.18 9.56 -3.88
CA LYS A 273 -4.87 8.27 -4.11
C LYS A 273 -5.52 7.68 -2.85
N ALA A 274 -4.88 7.83 -1.68
CA ALA A 274 -5.41 7.32 -0.43
C ALA A 274 -6.72 8.00 0.02
N PHE A 275 -6.93 9.28 -0.35
CA PHE A 275 -8.19 9.98 -0.09
C PHE A 275 -9.33 9.41 -0.94
N PHE A 276 -9.07 9.20 -2.23
CA PHE A 276 -10.08 8.60 -3.12
C PHE A 276 -10.40 7.14 -2.77
N VAL A 277 -9.43 6.38 -2.26
CA VAL A 277 -9.64 4.99 -1.82
C VAL A 277 -10.44 4.91 -0.51
N SER A 278 -10.26 5.86 0.41
CA SER A 278 -11.00 5.90 1.68
C SER A 278 -12.30 6.69 1.62
N GLY A 279 -12.46 7.54 0.60
CA GLY A 279 -13.56 8.48 0.42
C GLY A 279 -13.46 9.77 1.25
N TRP A 280 -12.55 9.86 2.22
CA TRP A 280 -12.48 11.05 3.09
C TRP A 280 -11.21 11.23 3.90
N LEU A 281 -10.46 10.16 4.17
CA LEU A 281 -9.33 10.20 5.10
C LEU A 281 -8.02 9.77 4.45
N CYS A 282 -6.99 10.58 4.64
CA CYS A 282 -5.62 10.21 4.32
C CYS A 282 -4.64 10.86 5.29
N SER A 283 -3.35 10.52 5.18
CA SER A 283 -2.31 11.13 6.01
C SER A 283 -2.23 12.66 5.85
N HIS A 284 -2.53 13.20 4.66
CA HIS A 284 -2.52 14.65 4.43
C HIS A 284 -3.70 15.34 5.11
N ILE A 285 -4.89 14.71 5.12
CA ILE A 285 -6.06 15.22 5.86
C ILE A 285 -5.78 15.25 7.36
N LEU A 286 -5.20 14.17 7.92
CA LEU A 286 -4.79 14.12 9.32
C LEU A 286 -3.75 15.19 9.67
N ALA A 287 -2.76 15.41 8.80
CA ALA A 287 -1.78 16.47 8.98
C ALA A 287 -2.43 17.86 8.92
N THR A 288 -3.38 18.07 8.01
CA THR A 288 -4.12 19.34 7.89
C THR A 288 -4.95 19.62 9.13
N LEU A 289 -5.66 18.60 9.65
CA LEU A 289 -6.42 18.69 10.91
C LEU A 289 -5.52 19.10 12.07
N LYS A 290 -4.27 18.60 12.14
CA LYS A 290 -3.30 19.03 13.16
C LYS A 290 -2.90 20.50 12.99
N LEU A 291 -2.63 20.92 11.76
CA LEU A 291 -2.09 22.24 11.43
C LEU A 291 -3.11 23.38 11.50
N LEU A 292 -4.38 23.08 11.21
CA LEU A 292 -5.45 24.08 11.10
C LEU A 292 -6.50 23.95 12.21
N ASP A 293 -6.79 22.74 12.69
CA ASP A 293 -7.90 22.49 13.64
C ASP A 293 -7.43 21.98 15.00
N GLY A 294 -6.12 22.01 15.29
CA GLY A 294 -5.57 21.61 16.59
C GLY A 294 -5.67 20.12 16.91
N PHE A 295 -5.94 19.26 15.92
CA PHE A 295 -6.08 17.81 16.12
C PHE A 295 -4.80 17.18 16.71
N ASN A 296 -4.89 16.50 17.85
CA ASN A 296 -3.75 15.91 18.55
C ASN A 296 -3.31 14.54 17.99
N LEU A 297 -2.45 14.58 16.97
CA LEU A 297 -1.86 13.36 16.37
C LEU A 297 -1.08 12.48 17.36
N LYS A 298 -0.49 13.05 18.42
CA LYS A 298 0.26 12.26 19.43
C LYS A 298 -0.70 11.37 20.22
N VAL A 299 -1.83 11.95 20.66
CA VAL A 299 -2.87 11.20 21.39
C VAL A 299 -3.49 10.13 20.48
N LEU A 300 -3.77 10.45 19.21
CA LEU A 300 -4.24 9.47 18.23
C LEU A 300 -3.25 8.31 18.06
N LEU A 301 -1.96 8.58 17.98
CA LEU A 301 -0.95 7.52 17.84
C LEU A 301 -0.86 6.63 19.08
N SER A 302 -1.04 7.19 20.27
CA SER A 302 -1.06 6.42 21.52
C SER A 302 -2.33 5.59 21.70
N SER A 303 -3.45 5.99 21.08
CA SER A 303 -4.71 5.24 21.18
C SER A 303 -4.82 4.08 20.19
N ILE A 304 -4.09 4.13 19.06
CA ILE A 304 -4.08 3.05 18.08
C ILE A 304 -3.26 1.87 18.63
N PRO A 305 -3.82 0.65 18.72
CA PRO A 305 -3.10 -0.50 19.22
C PRO A 305 -1.83 -0.76 18.40
N ALA A 306 -0.68 -0.90 19.08
CA ALA A 306 0.64 -1.01 18.48
C ALA A 306 0.81 -2.26 17.59
N ARG A 307 0.01 -3.31 17.85
CA ARG A 307 -0.03 -4.53 17.04
C ARG A 307 -1.29 -4.50 16.18
N LYS A 308 -1.11 -4.70 14.86
CA LYS A 308 -2.22 -5.17 14.03
C LYS A 308 -2.76 -6.43 14.69
N PRO A 309 -4.08 -6.59 14.87
CA PRO A 309 -4.62 -7.89 15.25
C PRO A 309 -4.06 -8.93 14.27
N PRO A 310 -3.66 -10.12 14.74
CA PRO A 310 -3.10 -11.15 13.88
C PRO A 310 -3.97 -11.27 12.64
N GLY A 311 -3.34 -11.13 11.47
CA GLY A 311 -4.05 -11.27 10.21
C GLY A 311 -4.74 -12.62 10.16
N ARG A 312 -5.75 -12.75 9.28
CA ARG A 312 -6.42 -14.04 9.03
C ARG A 312 -5.35 -15.15 9.03
N PRO A 313 -5.46 -16.17 9.90
CA PRO A 313 -4.54 -17.30 9.85
C PRO A 313 -4.41 -17.75 8.41
N ARG A 314 -3.18 -18.04 7.96
CA ARG A 314 -2.98 -18.65 6.64
C ARG A 314 -3.97 -19.81 6.54
N LYS A 315 -4.66 -19.94 5.40
CA LYS A 315 -5.53 -21.09 5.15
C LYS A 315 -4.73 -22.32 5.60
N VAL A 316 -5.28 -23.07 6.56
CA VAL A 316 -4.70 -24.34 6.96
C VAL A 316 -4.52 -25.12 5.66
N PRO A 317 -3.29 -25.59 5.35
CA PRO A 317 -3.06 -26.43 4.18
C PRO A 317 -4.12 -27.54 4.17
N LYS A 318 -4.66 -27.86 2.99
CA LYS A 318 -5.62 -28.97 2.90
C LYS A 318 -4.93 -30.22 3.46
N ALA A 319 -5.65 -31.05 4.22
CA ALA A 319 -5.13 -32.34 4.66
C ALA A 319 -4.53 -33.08 3.45
N ARG A 320 -3.25 -33.49 3.53
CA ARG A 320 -2.39 -34.10 2.48
C ARG A 320 -1.54 -33.16 1.60
N GLN A 321 -1.50 -31.85 1.84
CA GLN A 321 -0.56 -30.98 1.11
C GLN A 321 0.81 -30.97 1.79
N HIS A 322 1.78 -31.69 1.24
CA HIS A 322 3.18 -31.67 1.70
C HIS A 322 3.95 -30.55 1.00
N ASP A 323 4.81 -29.85 1.73
CA ASP A 323 5.81 -28.95 1.14
C ASP A 323 6.75 -29.80 0.26
N THR A 324 6.90 -29.40 -1.02
CA THR A 324 7.82 -30.06 -1.97
C THR A 324 9.10 -29.23 -2.08
N PRO A 325 10.16 -29.70 -2.77
CA PRO A 325 11.32 -28.86 -3.08
C PRO A 325 10.95 -27.52 -3.75
N ASN A 326 9.83 -27.51 -4.48
CA ASN A 326 9.42 -26.38 -5.32
C ASN A 326 8.18 -25.64 -4.78
N THR A 327 7.55 -26.14 -3.72
CA THR A 327 6.33 -25.56 -3.14
C THR A 327 6.42 -25.52 -1.61
N GLY A 328 5.96 -24.42 -1.01
CA GLY A 328 6.02 -24.25 0.45
C GLY A 328 6.77 -23.01 0.90
N GLN A 329 7.10 -22.94 2.19
CA GLN A 329 7.81 -21.82 2.80
C GLN A 329 9.32 -21.85 2.52
N PHE A 330 9.91 -23.05 2.47
CA PHE A 330 11.33 -23.28 2.24
C PHE A 330 11.61 -23.85 0.84
N ALA A 331 10.76 -23.54 -0.15
CA ALA A 331 10.97 -23.96 -1.53
C ALA A 331 12.26 -23.33 -2.12
N VAL A 332 13.05 -24.10 -2.86
CA VAL A 332 14.36 -23.69 -3.39
C VAL A 332 14.28 -22.37 -4.18
N PRO A 333 13.33 -22.16 -5.13
CA PRO A 333 13.25 -20.90 -5.86
C PRO A 333 13.04 -19.66 -4.96
N LYS A 334 12.27 -19.82 -3.86
CA LYS A 334 12.02 -18.75 -2.90
C LYS A 334 13.23 -18.49 -2.00
N LEU A 335 13.97 -19.56 -1.67
CA LEU A 335 15.20 -19.44 -0.89
C LEU A 335 16.28 -18.73 -1.69
N LEU A 336 16.43 -19.03 -2.99
CA LEU A 336 17.36 -18.31 -3.88
C LEU A 336 17.07 -16.81 -3.92
N GLU A 337 15.82 -16.40 -4.15
CA GLU A 337 15.43 -14.98 -4.13
C GLU A 337 15.73 -14.32 -2.77
N LYS A 338 15.45 -15.04 -1.69
CA LYS A 338 15.56 -14.52 -0.32
C LYS A 338 17.00 -14.40 0.14
N LEU A 339 17.85 -15.38 -0.17
CA LEU A 339 19.28 -15.37 0.16
C LEU A 339 20.01 -14.30 -0.64
N ALA A 340 19.66 -14.11 -1.92
CA ALA A 340 20.24 -13.06 -2.76
C ALA A 340 19.91 -11.65 -2.22
N ARG A 341 18.68 -11.46 -1.72
CA ARG A 341 18.23 -10.17 -1.18
C ARG A 341 18.66 -9.94 0.27
N ARG A 342 18.77 -11.00 1.06
CA ARG A 342 19.04 -10.96 2.52
C ARG A 342 19.99 -12.09 2.90
N PRO A 343 21.30 -11.95 2.64
CA PRO A 343 22.24 -13.04 2.85
C PRO A 343 22.46 -13.42 4.33
N GLY A 344 22.18 -12.51 5.27
CA GLY A 344 22.17 -12.80 6.72
C GLY A 344 20.93 -13.53 7.23
N PHE A 345 19.99 -13.90 6.36
CA PHE A 345 18.73 -14.55 6.77
C PHE A 345 18.90 -15.88 7.53
N PRO A 346 19.80 -16.80 7.15
CA PRO A 346 19.95 -18.10 7.81
C PRO A 346 21.06 -18.12 8.87
N THR A 347 21.63 -16.97 9.26
CA THR A 347 22.75 -16.96 10.20
C THR A 347 22.35 -17.52 11.57
N ASN A 348 23.19 -18.41 12.12
CA ASN A 348 22.99 -19.18 13.34
C ASN A 348 21.83 -20.19 13.30
N TRP A 349 21.33 -20.54 12.12
CA TRP A 349 20.34 -21.60 12.01
C TRP A 349 21.00 -22.96 12.14
N LYS A 350 20.37 -23.87 12.88
CA LYS A 350 20.74 -25.29 12.85
C LYS A 350 20.21 -25.93 11.57
N VAL A 351 21.06 -26.68 10.89
CA VAL A 351 20.76 -27.32 9.62
C VAL A 351 21.18 -28.77 9.64
N LEU A 352 20.48 -29.57 8.85
CA LEU A 352 20.81 -30.97 8.61
C LEU A 352 21.37 -31.08 7.20
N VAL A 353 22.63 -31.51 7.08
CA VAL A 353 23.34 -31.60 5.82
C VAL A 353 23.56 -33.07 5.46
N PRO A 354 23.03 -33.56 4.33
CA PRO A 354 23.38 -34.88 3.81
C PRO A 354 24.78 -34.83 3.19
N LEU A 355 25.72 -35.60 3.71
CA LEU A 355 27.06 -35.77 3.16
C LEU A 355 27.27 -37.24 2.78
N ASP A 356 27.90 -37.46 1.63
CA ASP A 356 28.25 -38.79 1.14
C ASP A 356 29.58 -39.25 1.75
N ILE A 357 29.56 -40.38 2.45
CA ILE A 357 30.74 -41.00 3.05
C ILE A 357 31.04 -42.27 2.27
N ASN A 358 32.29 -42.41 1.86
CA ASN A 358 32.76 -43.61 1.17
C ASN A 358 33.27 -44.62 2.22
N ASP A 359 32.52 -45.68 2.46
CA ASP A 359 32.91 -46.80 3.32
C ASP A 359 33.28 -48.02 2.43
N ASP A 360 33.91 -49.05 2.99
CA ASP A 360 34.39 -50.23 2.24
C ASP A 360 33.26 -50.99 1.49
N ASP A 361 31.99 -50.77 1.87
CA ASP A 361 30.78 -51.34 1.25
C ASP A 361 30.10 -50.41 0.21
N GLY A 362 30.69 -49.25 -0.08
CA GLY A 362 30.19 -48.26 -1.04
C GLY A 362 29.84 -46.89 -0.44
N ILE A 363 29.24 -46.02 -1.25
CA ILE A 363 28.88 -44.65 -0.86
C ILE A 363 27.60 -44.67 -0.02
N THR A 364 27.69 -44.22 1.24
CA THR A 364 26.54 -44.05 2.14
C THR A 364 26.32 -42.57 2.48
N THR A 365 25.12 -42.06 2.24
CA THR A 365 24.75 -40.69 2.63
C THR A 365 24.37 -40.65 4.11
N LYS A 366 25.12 -39.92 4.94
CA LYS A 366 24.80 -39.68 6.36
C LYS A 366 24.45 -38.21 6.57
N ASN A 367 23.56 -37.94 7.52
CA ASN A 367 23.12 -36.58 7.84
C ASN A 367 23.89 -36.03 9.04
N PHE A 368 24.47 -34.86 8.88
CA PHE A 368 25.25 -34.17 9.91
C PHE A 368 24.52 -32.91 10.38
N ASP A 369 24.60 -32.63 11.68
CA ASP A 369 24.10 -31.40 12.27
C ASP A 369 25.15 -30.29 12.16
N GLY A 370 24.71 -29.14 11.65
CA GLY A 370 25.58 -28.00 11.45
C GLY A 370 24.92 -26.68 11.81
N ILE A 371 25.74 -25.66 12.02
CA ILE A 371 25.31 -24.29 12.29
C ILE A 371 25.78 -23.40 11.14
N VAL A 372 24.84 -22.71 10.51
CA VAL A 372 25.14 -21.75 9.44
C VAL A 372 25.82 -20.52 10.03
N ARG A 373 27.06 -20.25 9.61
CA ARG A 373 27.82 -19.06 10.02
C ARG A 373 27.48 -17.83 9.15
N PRO A 374 27.89 -16.62 9.57
CA PRO A 374 27.69 -15.42 8.77
C PRO A 374 28.26 -15.57 7.36
N TRP A 375 27.58 -14.95 6.39
CA TRP A 375 27.98 -14.97 4.99
C TRP A 375 29.22 -14.11 4.75
N PHE A 376 29.94 -14.41 3.69
CA PHE A 376 31.01 -13.56 3.16
C PHE A 376 30.92 -13.49 1.64
N ALA A 377 31.51 -12.44 1.05
CA ALA A 377 31.52 -12.25 -0.39
C ALA A 377 32.86 -12.66 -0.99
N LYS A 378 32.84 -13.39 -2.11
CA LYS A 378 34.00 -13.70 -2.95
C LYS A 378 33.57 -13.59 -4.41
N ASP A 379 34.32 -12.85 -5.22
CA ASP A 379 34.05 -12.66 -6.66
C ASP A 379 32.62 -12.18 -6.99
N GLY A 380 32.06 -11.32 -6.14
CA GLY A 380 30.70 -10.79 -6.31
C GLY A 380 29.56 -11.77 -5.97
N LYS A 381 29.88 -12.96 -5.44
CA LYS A 381 28.91 -13.97 -4.99
C LYS A 381 28.96 -14.13 -3.46
N TYR A 382 27.82 -14.53 -2.88
CA TYR A 382 27.70 -14.81 -1.45
C TYR A 382 27.96 -16.28 -1.16
N TYR A 383 28.71 -16.54 -0.09
CA TYR A 383 29.03 -17.87 0.41
C TYR A 383 28.78 -17.98 1.91
N TRP A 384 28.49 -19.19 2.37
CA TRP A 384 28.25 -19.52 3.77
C TRP A 384 29.10 -20.70 4.19
N LYS A 385 29.65 -20.65 5.41
CA LYS A 385 30.23 -21.82 6.06
C LYS A 385 29.22 -22.46 6.99
N ILE A 386 29.19 -23.78 7.04
CA ILE A 386 28.42 -24.56 8.01
C ILE A 386 29.43 -25.21 8.94
N GLU A 387 29.30 -24.96 10.23
CA GLU A 387 30.16 -25.56 11.26
C GLU A 387 29.45 -26.77 11.84
N PHE A 388 30.07 -27.94 11.74
CA PHE A 388 29.53 -29.20 12.23
C PHE A 388 29.95 -29.44 13.68
N ALA A 389 29.10 -30.10 14.47
CA ALA A 389 29.38 -30.37 15.88
C ALA A 389 30.52 -31.38 16.09
N ASP A 390 30.74 -32.27 15.11
CA ASP A 390 31.84 -33.23 15.09
C ASP A 390 33.09 -32.63 14.43
N ALA A 391 34.21 -32.66 15.17
CA ALA A 391 35.29 -31.68 15.07
C ALA A 391 36.26 -31.81 13.88
N ASP A 392 36.03 -32.66 12.87
CA ASP A 392 36.93 -32.81 11.70
C ASP A 392 36.19 -32.90 10.36
N ILE A 393 35.06 -32.19 10.22
CA ILE A 393 34.37 -32.05 8.92
C ILE A 393 34.61 -30.64 8.37
N ASP A 394 35.67 -30.47 7.58
CA ASP A 394 35.91 -29.25 6.80
C ASP A 394 35.31 -29.40 5.40
N VAL A 395 34.26 -28.62 5.12
CA VAL A 395 33.59 -28.59 3.82
C VAL A 395 33.83 -27.23 3.17
N GLU A 396 33.93 -27.22 1.85
CA GLU A 396 33.97 -25.97 1.10
C GLU A 396 32.76 -25.07 1.43
N PRO A 397 32.94 -23.74 1.38
CA PRO A 397 31.85 -22.81 1.61
C PRO A 397 30.72 -23.00 0.59
N TYR A 398 29.51 -23.13 1.10
CA TYR A 398 28.29 -23.34 0.33
C TYR A 398 27.93 -22.08 -0.44
N ASP A 399 27.64 -22.24 -1.72
CA ASP A 399 27.04 -21.18 -2.51
C ASP A 399 25.53 -21.02 -2.23
N ILE A 400 24.91 -20.07 -2.92
CA ILE A 400 23.49 -19.75 -2.72
C ILE A 400 22.55 -20.91 -3.10
N GLN A 401 22.91 -21.72 -4.09
CA GLN A 401 22.11 -22.87 -4.52
C GLN A 401 22.25 -24.02 -3.54
N GLU A 402 23.47 -24.34 -3.17
CA GLU A 402 23.78 -25.43 -2.24
C GLU A 402 23.14 -25.16 -0.87
N LEU A 403 23.27 -23.94 -0.34
CA LEU A 403 22.62 -23.58 0.91
C LEU A 403 21.09 -23.61 0.80
N ALA A 404 20.50 -23.21 -0.33
CA ALA A 404 19.06 -23.31 -0.53
C ALA A 404 18.59 -24.77 -0.51
N HIS A 405 19.37 -25.70 -1.05
CA HIS A 405 19.10 -27.13 -0.98
C HIS A 405 19.23 -27.69 0.44
N VAL A 406 20.25 -27.28 1.20
CA VAL A 406 20.42 -27.66 2.62
C VAL A 406 19.23 -27.20 3.46
N LEU A 407 18.81 -25.94 3.32
CA LEU A 407 17.67 -25.39 4.06
C LEU A 407 16.35 -26.08 3.66
N ASN A 408 16.18 -26.39 2.37
CA ASN A 408 15.01 -27.14 1.90
C ASN A 408 15.00 -28.56 2.50
N HIS A 409 16.14 -29.25 2.49
CA HIS A 409 16.29 -30.58 3.06
C HIS A 409 15.99 -30.58 4.56
N THR A 410 16.63 -29.68 5.32
CA THR A 410 16.41 -29.51 6.77
C THR A 410 14.92 -29.37 7.10
N ALA A 411 14.21 -28.49 6.39
CA ALA A 411 12.78 -28.26 6.61
C ALA A 411 11.93 -29.50 6.27
N ARG A 412 12.26 -30.21 5.18
CA ARG A 412 11.51 -31.39 4.73
C ARG A 412 11.75 -32.61 5.61
N SER A 413 12.93 -32.71 6.21
CA SER A 413 13.28 -33.71 7.21
C SER A 413 12.64 -33.44 8.58
N GLY A 414 11.92 -32.31 8.73
CA GLY A 414 11.28 -31.93 9.99
C GLY A 414 12.27 -31.46 11.07
N TYR A 415 13.51 -31.16 10.68
CA TYR A 415 14.55 -30.70 11.59
C TYR A 415 14.34 -29.22 11.93
N ALA A 416 14.44 -28.88 13.21
CA ALA A 416 14.18 -27.53 13.68
C ALA A 416 15.41 -26.62 13.43
N PHE A 417 15.19 -25.44 12.87
CA PHE A 417 16.24 -24.44 12.63
C PHE A 417 16.75 -23.73 13.91
N VAL A 418 16.33 -24.16 15.11
CA VAL A 418 16.51 -23.45 16.39
C VAL A 418 17.70 -23.97 17.19
#